data_AF-R9NDE3-F1
#
_entry.id   AF-R9NDE3-F1
#
_cell.length_a   1.000
_cell.length_b   1.000
_cell.length_c   1.000
_cell.angle_alpha   90.00
_cell.angle_beta   90.00
_cell.angle_gamma   90.00
#
_symmetry.space_group_name_H-M   'P 1'
#
loop_
_entity.id
_entity.type
_entity.pdbx_description
1 polymer ?
#
loop_
_entity_poly.entity_id
_entity_poly.type
_entity_poly.pdbx_seq_one_letter_code
_entity_poly.pdbx_strand_id
1 'polypeptide(L)'
;MELLQKKNLVNAVERVLHVNGNYSGGILEMTLVVDCGLPEEYVRGMAADIASVLRSHSEVFRNVRLNLLYWKSEEEMENKVEPLSFLQMSKCFEDYHEQKKGKSLEMLSAKLKLYHARSKLILVLAGKKPVIKDREVLRQNMYPFLGKKSLFLFQEDNTFNWIRGGEL
;
A
#
# COMPACT_ATOMS: atom_id res chain seq x y z
N MET A 1 13.65 -1.22 -10.07
CA MET A 1 12.87 0.00 -10.34
C MET A 1 13.73 1.06 -11.03
N GLU A 2 13.25 1.65 -12.12
CA GLU A 2 13.95 2.70 -12.90
C GLU A 2 13.87 4.08 -12.25
N LEU A 3 14.73 5.03 -12.68
CA LEU A 3 14.85 6.37 -12.07
C LEU A 3 13.52 7.15 -12.02
N LEU A 4 12.75 7.13 -13.12
CA LEU A 4 11.46 7.82 -13.18
C LEU A 4 10.45 7.25 -12.18
N GLN A 5 10.40 5.92 -12.06
CA GLN A 5 9.53 5.20 -11.13
C GLN A 5 9.89 5.54 -9.67
N LYS A 6 11.20 5.59 -9.35
CA LYS A 6 11.68 6.02 -8.03
C LYS A 6 11.21 7.44 -7.69
N LYS A 7 11.37 8.37 -8.65
CA LYS A 7 10.93 9.77 -8.50
C LYS A 7 9.41 9.87 -8.30
N ASN A 8 8.64 9.08 -9.05
CA ASN A 8 7.18 9.04 -8.91
C ASN A 8 6.75 8.54 -7.52
N LEU A 9 7.37 7.48 -7.02
CA LEU A 9 7.12 6.95 -5.67
C LEU A 9 7.43 8.02 -4.60
N VAL A 10 8.64 8.60 -4.65
CA VAL A 10 9.07 9.62 -3.69
C VAL A 10 8.10 10.80 -3.68
N ASN A 11 7.79 11.35 -4.85
CA ASN A 11 6.87 12.49 -4.97
C ASN A 11 5.48 12.14 -4.42
N ALA A 12 4.98 10.93 -4.65
CA ALA A 12 3.67 10.51 -4.16
C ALA A 12 3.66 10.36 -2.63
N VAL A 13 4.71 9.75 -2.07
CA VAL A 13 4.87 9.56 -0.62
C VAL A 13 5.02 10.89 0.11
N GLU A 14 5.83 11.80 -0.42
CA GLU A 14 6.01 13.14 0.13
C GLU A 14 4.69 13.91 0.22
N ARG A 15 3.86 13.82 -0.84
CA ARG A 15 2.53 14.41 -0.86
C ARG A 15 1.57 13.85 0.19
N VAL A 16 1.79 12.62 0.66
CA VAL A 16 0.99 11.98 1.73
C VAL A 16 1.52 12.34 3.11
N LEU A 17 2.84 12.30 3.29
CA LEU A 17 3.46 12.60 4.58
C LEU A 17 3.25 14.07 4.99
N HIS A 18 3.21 14.99 4.02
CA HIS A 18 3.01 16.43 4.25
C HIS A 18 1.53 16.89 4.30
N VAL A 19 0.56 15.98 4.27
CA VAL A 19 -0.86 16.39 4.41
C VAL A 19 -1.13 16.92 5.81
N ASN A 20 -1.74 18.12 5.90
CA ASN A 20 -2.21 18.70 7.16
C ASN A 20 -3.11 17.71 7.92
N GLY A 21 -2.78 17.46 9.19
CA GLY A 21 -3.47 16.48 10.04
C GLY A 21 -2.83 15.09 10.07
N ASN A 22 -1.73 14.85 9.36
CA ASN A 22 -0.92 13.65 9.59
C ASN A 22 -0.10 13.81 10.89
N TYR A 23 -0.15 12.81 11.77
CA TYR A 23 0.50 12.87 13.09
C TYR A 23 2.02 13.02 12.94
N SER A 24 2.63 14.01 13.60
CA SER A 24 4.08 14.31 13.49
C SER A 24 4.95 13.65 14.57
N GLY A 25 4.35 13.04 15.60
CA GLY A 25 5.08 12.34 16.65
C GLY A 25 5.28 10.84 16.41
N GLY A 26 6.05 10.20 17.30
CA GLY A 26 6.14 8.75 17.44
C GLY A 26 6.79 8.00 16.27
N ILE A 27 6.86 6.66 16.42
CA ILE A 27 7.29 5.77 15.35
C ILE A 27 6.29 5.85 14.19
N LEU A 28 6.80 6.03 12.97
CA LEU A 28 5.98 5.97 11.76
C LEU A 28 5.35 4.58 11.66
N GLU A 29 4.02 4.50 11.58
CA GLU A 29 3.32 3.28 11.16
C GLU A 29 2.95 3.42 9.69
N MET A 30 3.24 2.40 8.89
CA MET A 30 2.83 2.32 7.49
C MET A 30 2.17 0.97 7.19
N THR A 31 1.42 0.90 6.10
CA THR A 31 0.87 -0.34 5.57
C THR A 31 1.29 -0.53 4.13
N LEU A 32 1.74 -1.73 3.77
CA LEU A 32 1.82 -2.21 2.40
C LEU A 32 0.72 -3.25 2.21
N VAL A 33 -0.23 -2.97 1.33
CA VAL A 33 -1.24 -3.91 0.89
C VAL A 33 -0.73 -4.58 -0.39
N VAL A 34 -0.80 -5.90 -0.43
CA VAL A 34 -0.44 -6.70 -1.59
C VAL A 34 -1.67 -7.48 -2.04
N ASP A 35 -2.12 -7.21 -3.26
CA ASP A 35 -3.09 -8.02 -3.97
C ASP A 35 -2.49 -9.40 -4.28
N CYS A 36 -3.00 -10.46 -3.64
CA CYS A 36 -2.53 -11.82 -3.89
C CYS A 36 -2.86 -12.33 -5.30
N GLY A 37 -3.55 -11.56 -6.14
CA GLY A 37 -3.74 -11.87 -7.56
C GLY A 37 -2.53 -11.55 -8.43
N LEU A 38 -1.53 -10.84 -7.88
CA LEU A 38 -0.30 -10.48 -8.56
C LEU A 38 0.68 -11.66 -8.65
N PRO A 39 1.53 -11.71 -9.70
CA PRO A 39 2.62 -12.67 -9.76
C PRO A 39 3.58 -12.52 -8.58
N GLU A 40 3.99 -13.63 -7.96
CA GLU A 40 4.88 -13.59 -6.78
C GLU A 40 6.21 -12.87 -7.06
N GLU A 41 6.82 -13.14 -8.22
CA GLU A 41 8.08 -12.50 -8.63
C GLU A 41 7.93 -10.97 -8.70
N TYR A 42 6.81 -10.49 -9.23
CA TYR A 42 6.51 -9.06 -9.30
C TYR A 42 6.36 -8.46 -7.90
N VAL A 43 5.61 -9.13 -7.01
CA VAL A 43 5.41 -8.67 -5.63
C VAL A 43 6.75 -8.56 -4.91
N ARG A 44 7.58 -9.60 -4.96
CA ARG A 44 8.89 -9.63 -4.29
C ARG A 44 9.80 -8.52 -4.82
N GLY A 45 9.92 -8.39 -6.15
CA GLY A 45 10.77 -7.38 -6.77
C GLY A 45 10.30 -5.95 -6.46
N MET A 46 9.01 -5.68 -6.67
CA MET A 46 8.44 -4.34 -6.47
C MET A 46 8.47 -3.92 -5.00
N ALA A 47 8.12 -4.81 -4.08
CA ALA A 47 8.14 -4.51 -2.65
C ALA A 47 9.57 -4.25 -2.14
N ALA A 48 10.56 -5.02 -2.61
CA ALA A 48 11.96 -4.81 -2.28
C ALA A 48 12.48 -3.46 -2.82
N ASP A 49 12.13 -3.12 -4.06
CA ASP A 49 12.46 -1.83 -4.66
C ASP A 49 11.84 -0.66 -3.86
N ILE A 50 10.55 -0.76 -3.51
CA ILE A 50 9.86 0.25 -2.69
C ILE A 50 10.60 0.44 -1.36
N ALA A 51 10.90 -0.66 -0.65
CA ALA A 51 11.61 -0.60 0.63
C ALA A 51 12.97 0.10 0.51
N SER A 52 13.73 -0.24 -0.53
CA SER A 52 15.04 0.35 -0.82
C SER A 52 14.95 1.85 -1.10
N VAL A 53 13.99 2.27 -1.93
CA VAL A 53 13.77 3.68 -2.27
C VAL A 53 13.36 4.49 -1.04
N LEU A 54 12.39 4.00 -0.25
CA LEU A 54 11.92 4.70 0.94
C LEU A 54 13.04 4.88 1.98
N ARG A 55 13.82 3.83 2.27
CA ARG A 55 14.93 3.89 3.23
C ARG A 55 16.06 4.82 2.78
N SER A 56 16.31 4.90 1.48
CA SER A 56 17.32 5.78 0.91
C SER A 56 16.86 7.25 0.89
N HIS A 57 15.54 7.46 0.77
CA HIS A 57 14.96 8.79 0.67
C HIS A 57 14.85 9.51 2.02
N SER A 58 14.47 8.82 3.10
CA SER A 58 14.32 9.46 4.41
C SER A 58 14.58 8.52 5.58
N GLU A 59 15.23 9.04 6.63
CA GLU A 59 15.54 8.29 7.85
C GLU A 59 14.29 7.85 8.60
N VAL A 60 13.14 8.51 8.39
CA VAL A 60 11.86 8.13 9.00
C VAL A 60 11.46 6.68 8.67
N PHE A 61 11.90 6.16 7.52
CA PHE A 61 11.62 4.80 7.08
C PHE A 61 12.60 3.77 7.66
N ARG A 62 13.67 4.17 8.34
CA ARG A 62 14.62 3.23 8.95
C ARG A 62 14.02 2.50 10.15
N ASN A 63 13.17 3.20 10.92
CA ASN A 63 12.53 2.69 12.15
C ASN A 63 11.01 2.59 12.02
N VAL A 64 10.48 2.48 10.79
CA VAL A 64 9.04 2.38 10.54
C VAL A 64 8.49 1.02 10.99
N ARG A 65 7.31 1.02 11.60
CA ARG A 65 6.51 -0.19 11.79
C ARG A 65 5.69 -0.44 10.54
N LEU A 66 6.06 -1.45 9.77
CA LEU A 66 5.36 -1.84 8.56
C LEU A 66 4.32 -2.93 8.87
N ASN A 67 3.07 -2.66 8.49
CA ASN A 67 2.02 -3.67 8.40
C ASN A 67 1.98 -4.19 6.95
N LEU A 68 2.18 -5.48 6.76
CA LEU A 68 2.00 -6.16 5.48
C LEU A 68 0.62 -6.81 5.46
N LEU A 69 -0.27 -6.31 4.60
CA LEU A 69 -1.63 -6.80 4.45
C LEU A 69 -1.77 -7.58 3.14
N TYR A 70 -1.99 -8.88 3.23
CA TYR A 70 -2.34 -9.71 2.08
C TYR A 70 -3.83 -9.59 1.79
N TRP A 71 -4.14 -9.09 0.59
CA TRP A 71 -5.48 -8.98 0.07
C TRP A 71 -5.82 -10.20 -0.78
N LYS A 72 -6.34 -11.24 -0.12
CA LYS A 72 -6.62 -12.55 -0.72
C LYS A 72 -8.00 -12.61 -1.37
N SER A 73 -9.02 -12.08 -0.69
CA SER A 73 -10.40 -12.00 -1.18
C SER A 73 -11.20 -10.89 -0.49
N GLU A 74 -12.51 -10.82 -0.73
CA GLU A 74 -13.43 -9.90 0.00
C GLU A 74 -13.53 -10.24 1.49
N GLU A 75 -13.48 -11.51 1.85
CA GLU A 75 -13.66 -11.99 3.23
C GLU A 75 -12.34 -12.22 3.95
N GLU A 76 -11.29 -12.58 3.19
CA GLU A 76 -10.00 -12.96 3.73
C GLU A 76 -8.94 -11.90 3.43
N MET A 77 -8.49 -11.23 4.50
CA MET A 77 -7.31 -10.36 4.50
C MET A 77 -6.46 -10.69 5.71
N GLU A 78 -5.17 -10.93 5.49
CA GLU A 78 -4.23 -11.35 6.52
C GLU A 78 -3.20 -10.25 6.77
N ASN A 79 -3.02 -9.86 8.02
CA ASN A 79 -2.07 -8.82 8.41
C ASN A 79 -0.88 -9.42 9.17
N LYS A 80 0.33 -9.04 8.74
CA LYS A 80 1.59 -9.33 9.44
C LYS A 80 2.31 -8.02 9.76
N VAL A 81 3.06 -7.97 10.86
CA VAL A 81 3.92 -6.83 11.18
C VAL A 81 5.35 -7.22 10.88
N GLU A 82 5.97 -6.50 9.95
CA GLU A 82 7.29 -6.83 9.43
C GLU A 82 8.24 -5.63 9.55
N PRO A 83 9.55 -5.85 9.75
CA PRO A 83 10.53 -4.80 9.53
C PRO A 83 10.59 -4.42 8.05
N LEU A 84 10.77 -3.13 7.73
CA LEU A 84 10.94 -2.71 6.33
C LEU A 84 12.19 -3.35 5.68
N SER A 85 13.21 -3.71 6.46
CA SER A 85 14.38 -4.45 5.96
C SER A 85 14.04 -5.85 5.46
N PHE A 86 13.04 -6.53 6.06
CA PHE A 86 12.62 -7.86 5.62
C PHE A 86 11.90 -7.79 4.28
N LEU A 87 11.15 -6.69 4.05
CA LEU A 87 10.58 -6.36 2.76
C LEU A 87 11.67 -6.17 1.70
N GLN A 88 12.72 -5.41 2.03
CA GLN A 88 13.86 -5.17 1.14
C GLN A 88 14.60 -6.46 0.76
N MET A 89 14.71 -7.42 1.68
CA MET A 89 15.34 -8.72 1.45
C MET A 89 14.37 -9.77 0.87
N SER A 90 13.11 -9.39 0.60
CA SER A 90 12.05 -10.29 0.13
C SER A 90 11.78 -11.51 1.04
N LYS A 91 12.09 -11.42 2.34
CA LYS A 91 11.91 -12.53 3.29
C LYS A 91 10.47 -12.66 3.81
N CYS A 92 9.70 -11.57 3.78
CA CYS A 92 8.32 -11.54 4.28
C CYS A 92 7.28 -12.15 3.33
N PHE A 93 7.69 -12.87 2.28
CA PHE A 93 6.80 -13.46 1.27
C PHE A 93 6.91 -14.99 1.18
N GLU A 94 7.54 -15.65 2.16
CA GLU A 94 7.67 -17.12 2.17
C GLU A 94 6.32 -17.85 2.11
N ASP A 95 5.29 -17.31 2.78
CA ASP A 95 3.91 -17.85 2.76
C ASP A 95 3.02 -17.22 1.66
N TYR A 96 3.60 -16.46 0.73
CA TYR A 96 2.81 -15.84 -0.32
C TYR A 96 2.36 -16.90 -1.33
N HIS A 97 1.07 -16.88 -1.64
CA HIS A 97 0.50 -17.72 -2.69
C HIS A 97 -0.44 -16.90 -3.55
N GLU A 98 -0.32 -17.09 -4.86
CA GLU A 98 -1.19 -16.43 -5.83
C GLU A 98 -2.64 -16.91 -5.68
N GLN A 99 -3.57 -15.97 -5.55
CA GLN A 99 -5.00 -16.22 -5.38
C GLN A 99 -5.84 -15.26 -6.21
N LYS A 100 -6.48 -15.83 -7.24
CA LYS A 100 -7.39 -15.13 -8.15
C LYS A 100 -8.84 -15.24 -7.66
N LYS A 101 -9.13 -14.63 -6.51
CA LYS A 101 -10.49 -14.49 -5.98
C LYS A 101 -11.05 -13.08 -6.25
N GLY A 102 -12.37 -12.96 -6.23
CA GLY A 102 -13.07 -11.69 -6.31
C GLY A 102 -12.70 -10.76 -5.16
N LYS A 103 -12.53 -9.48 -5.48
CA LYS A 103 -11.99 -8.43 -4.60
C LYS A 103 -12.66 -7.11 -4.97
N SER A 104 -13.11 -6.35 -3.98
CA SER A 104 -13.69 -5.03 -4.19
C SER A 104 -13.05 -3.96 -3.32
N LEU A 105 -13.01 -2.72 -3.84
CA LEU A 105 -12.31 -1.62 -3.19
C LEU A 105 -13.04 -1.14 -1.93
N GLU A 106 -14.36 -1.20 -1.91
CA GLU A 106 -15.16 -0.85 -0.73
C GLU A 106 -14.85 -1.77 0.46
N MET A 107 -14.61 -3.06 0.24
CA MET A 107 -14.24 -4.01 1.29
C MET A 107 -12.82 -3.78 1.79
N LEU A 108 -11.86 -3.55 0.88
CA LEU A 108 -10.49 -3.20 1.27
C LEU A 108 -10.47 -1.89 2.08
N SER A 109 -11.17 -0.86 1.62
CA SER A 109 -11.22 0.43 2.31
C SER A 109 -11.90 0.33 3.68
N ALA A 110 -12.94 -0.49 3.84
CA ALA A 110 -13.55 -0.78 5.13
C ALA A 110 -12.53 -1.41 6.11
N LYS A 111 -11.79 -2.43 5.66
CA LYS A 111 -10.76 -3.09 6.48
C LYS A 111 -9.64 -2.11 6.86
N LEU A 112 -9.13 -1.34 5.90
CA LEU A 112 -8.09 -0.35 6.14
C LEU A 112 -8.55 0.74 7.12
N LYS A 113 -9.79 1.21 7.01
CA LYS A 113 -10.38 2.17 7.94
C LYS A 113 -10.48 1.62 9.37
N LEU A 114 -10.80 0.34 9.53
CA LEU A 114 -10.93 -0.27 10.86
C LEU A 114 -9.58 -0.57 11.52
N TYR A 115 -8.63 -1.14 10.78
CA TYR A 115 -7.41 -1.70 11.37
C TYR A 115 -6.12 -0.92 11.05
N HIS A 116 -6.13 -0.09 10.01
CA HIS A 116 -4.95 0.62 9.51
C HIS A 116 -5.11 2.15 9.45
N ALA A 117 -6.14 2.72 10.08
CA ALA A 117 -6.36 4.17 10.09
C ALA A 117 -5.21 4.98 10.72
N ARG A 118 -4.43 4.34 11.60
CA ARG A 118 -3.23 4.91 12.24
C ARG A 118 -2.01 4.96 11.32
N SER A 119 -1.98 4.13 10.26
CA SER A 119 -0.91 4.18 9.26
C SER A 119 -0.90 5.56 8.60
N LYS A 120 0.28 6.20 8.61
CA LYS A 120 0.46 7.53 8.02
C LYS A 120 0.62 7.47 6.50
N LEU A 121 1.05 6.30 6.02
CA LEU A 121 1.20 5.96 4.61
C LEU A 121 0.65 4.56 4.39
N ILE A 122 -0.22 4.41 3.39
CA ILE A 122 -0.73 3.12 2.94
C ILE A 122 -0.38 3.00 1.46
N LEU A 123 0.46 2.04 1.12
CA LEU A 123 0.79 1.69 -0.26
C LEU A 123 -0.02 0.46 -0.64
N VAL A 124 -0.62 0.46 -1.82
CA VAL A 124 -1.39 -0.68 -2.34
C VAL A 124 -0.81 -1.11 -3.67
N LEU A 125 -0.31 -2.34 -3.73
CA LEU A 125 0.07 -3.02 -4.97
C LEU A 125 -1.13 -3.85 -5.43
N ALA A 126 -1.68 -3.50 -6.59
CA ALA A 126 -2.82 -4.20 -7.18
C ALA A 126 -2.53 -4.57 -8.63
N GLY A 127 -3.11 -5.69 -9.11
CA GLY A 127 -2.93 -6.11 -10.50
C GLY A 127 -3.60 -5.15 -11.47
N LYS A 128 -4.93 -5.07 -11.35
CA LYS A 128 -5.79 -4.21 -12.15
C LYS A 128 -6.53 -3.23 -11.26
N LYS A 129 -7.17 -2.24 -11.88
CA LYS A 129 -8.09 -1.36 -11.14
C LYS A 129 -9.20 -2.20 -10.49
N PRO A 130 -9.41 -2.05 -9.17
CA PRO A 130 -10.32 -2.89 -8.43
C PRO A 130 -11.76 -2.58 -8.80
N VAL A 131 -12.61 -3.60 -8.70
CA VAL A 131 -14.05 -3.43 -8.90
C VAL A 131 -14.62 -2.60 -7.76
N ILE A 132 -15.44 -1.61 -8.11
CA ILE A 132 -16.21 -0.81 -7.15
C ILE A 132 -17.66 -1.21 -7.32
N LYS A 133 -18.22 -1.95 -6.36
CA LYS A 133 -19.64 -2.34 -6.40
C LYS A 133 -20.55 -1.27 -5.80
N ASP A 134 -20.05 -0.57 -4.78
CA ASP A 134 -20.77 0.51 -4.10
C ASP A 134 -19.85 1.74 -3.90
N ARG A 135 -20.13 2.81 -4.67
CA ARG A 135 -19.35 4.05 -4.62
C ARG A 135 -19.59 4.86 -3.35
N GLU A 136 -20.78 4.81 -2.76
CA GLU A 136 -21.07 5.57 -1.55
C GLU A 136 -20.38 4.96 -0.34
N VAL A 137 -20.39 3.63 -0.21
CA VAL A 137 -19.65 2.92 0.85
C VAL A 137 -18.15 3.18 0.71
N LEU A 138 -17.62 3.09 -0.52
CA LEU A 138 -16.22 3.43 -0.78
C LEU A 138 -15.90 4.87 -0.34
N ARG A 139 -16.73 5.83 -0.72
CA ARG A 139 -16.54 7.25 -0.35
C ARG A 139 -16.57 7.43 1.16
N GLN A 140 -17.52 6.81 1.86
CA GLN A 140 -17.62 6.85 3.32
C GLN A 140 -16.40 6.22 4.01
N ASN A 141 -15.77 5.23 3.39
CA ASN A 141 -14.56 4.60 3.91
C ASN A 141 -13.29 5.41 3.61
N MET A 142 -13.21 6.03 2.43
CA MET A 142 -12.07 6.85 2.02
C MET A 142 -12.01 8.20 2.75
N TYR A 143 -13.14 8.84 3.01
CA TYR A 143 -13.19 10.16 3.64
C TYR A 143 -13.37 10.08 5.17
N PRO A 144 -12.78 11.03 5.92
CA PRO A 144 -11.99 12.18 5.46
C PRO A 144 -10.47 11.92 5.39
N PHE A 145 -10.01 10.73 5.81
CA PHE A 145 -8.59 10.47 6.07
C PHE A 145 -7.95 9.44 5.13
N LEU A 146 -8.59 8.28 4.93
CA LEU A 146 -7.96 7.13 4.28
C LEU A 146 -7.50 7.46 2.84
N GLY A 147 -8.34 8.10 2.05
CA GLY A 147 -8.03 8.48 0.67
C GLY A 147 -6.88 9.49 0.53
N LYS A 148 -6.57 10.26 1.59
CA LYS A 148 -5.42 11.18 1.61
C LYS A 148 -4.11 10.48 1.97
N LYS A 149 -4.19 9.30 2.59
CA LYS A 149 -3.05 8.51 3.09
C LYS A 149 -2.71 7.30 2.24
N SER A 150 -3.62 6.88 1.37
CA SER A 150 -3.45 5.71 0.51
C SER A 150 -2.97 6.09 -0.89
N LEU A 151 -2.02 5.30 -1.40
CA LEU A 151 -1.48 5.38 -2.75
C LEU A 151 -1.61 4.00 -3.39
N PHE A 152 -2.13 3.96 -4.61
CA PHE A 152 -2.37 2.75 -5.37
C PHE A 152 -1.45 2.71 -6.58
N LEU A 153 -0.79 1.58 -6.76
CA LEU A 153 -0.02 1.24 -7.95
C LEU A 153 -0.68 0.03 -8.61
N PHE A 154 -1.10 0.23 -9.85
CA PHE A 154 -1.69 -0.84 -10.67
C PHE A 154 -0.63 -1.37 -11.64
N GLN A 155 -0.43 -2.69 -11.64
CA GLN A 155 0.51 -3.34 -12.56
C GLN A 155 0.10 -3.13 -14.03
N GLU A 156 -1.20 -3.18 -14.33
CA GLU A 156 -1.74 -3.07 -15.70
C GLU A 156 -1.48 -1.71 -16.35
N ASP A 157 -1.39 -0.64 -15.57
CA ASP A 157 -1.30 0.73 -16.10
C ASP A 157 0.06 1.02 -16.77
N ASN A 158 1.09 0.16 -16.64
CA ASN A 158 2.46 0.23 -17.18
C ASN A 158 3.20 1.58 -17.05
N THR A 159 2.59 2.56 -16.41
CA THR A 159 3.04 3.95 -16.27
C THR A 159 3.67 4.20 -14.90
N PHE A 160 3.60 3.21 -14.00
CA PHE A 160 4.13 3.28 -12.63
C PHE A 160 3.72 4.55 -11.88
N ASN A 161 2.50 5.01 -12.14
CA ASN A 161 1.93 6.19 -11.53
C ASN A 161 1.17 5.79 -10.26
N TRP A 162 1.55 6.40 -9.15
CA TRP A 162 0.86 6.23 -7.87
C TRP A 162 -0.35 7.17 -7.81
N ILE A 163 -1.54 6.58 -7.74
CA ILE A 163 -2.82 7.28 -7.69
C ILE A 163 -3.26 7.40 -6.23
N ARG A 164 -3.75 8.57 -5.78
CA ARG A 164 -4.26 8.67 -4.40
C ARG A 164 -5.59 7.94 -4.28
N GLY A 165 -5.84 7.33 -3.12
CA GLY A 165 -7.11 6.62 -2.89
C GLY A 165 -8.36 7.51 -2.99
N GLY A 166 -8.23 8.82 -2.74
CA GLY A 166 -9.31 9.79 -2.95
C GLY A 166 -9.56 10.18 -4.40
N GLU A 167 -8.71 9.74 -5.34
CA GLU A 167 -8.81 9.99 -6.78
C GLU A 167 -9.31 8.75 -7.55
N LEU A 168 -9.60 7.64 -6.85
CA LEU A 168 -10.19 6.40 -7.39
C LEU A 168 -11.73 6.48 -7.40
#